data_AF-A0A371EWM5-F1
#
_entry.id   AF-A0A371EWM5-F1
#
_cell.length_a   1.000
_cell.length_b   1.000
_cell.length_c   1.000
_cell.angle_alpha   90.00
_cell.angle_beta   90.00
_cell.angle_gamma   90.00
#
_symmetry.space_group_name_H-M   'P 1'
#
loop_
_entity.id
_entity.type
_entity.pdbx_description
1 polymer ?
#
loop_
_entity_poly.entity_id
_entity_poly.type
_entity_poly.pdbx_seq_one_letter_code
_entity_poly.pdbx_strand_id
1 'polypeptide(L)'
;MKFYKEIREGRRRHTNTWTDLKRELRSKFVPTSYARDLYSKLQRMYQGSKCIEEYLKDMEVALMRANVLESKEATISHFMHELNREIEDIVELYHYATMDDLIHQATRVEA
;
A
#
# COMPACT_ATOMS: atom_id res chain seq x y z
N MET A 1 -8.33 -3.57 -52.09
CA MET A 1 -8.18 -2.48 -51.09
C MET A 1 -8.75 -2.77 -49.68
N LYS A 2 -9.30 -3.97 -49.38
CA LYS A 2 -9.72 -4.34 -48.00
C LYS A 2 -8.65 -5.10 -47.20
N PHE A 3 -7.78 -5.87 -47.86
CA PHE A 3 -6.72 -6.66 -47.20
C PHE A 3 -5.63 -5.83 -46.50
N TYR A 4 -5.25 -4.66 -47.05
CA TYR A 4 -4.24 -3.79 -46.43
C TYR A 4 -4.74 -3.04 -45.19
N LYS A 5 -6.06 -2.98 -44.98
CA LYS A 5 -6.67 -2.31 -43.82
C LYS A 5 -6.70 -3.24 -42.60
N GLU A 6 -6.96 -4.53 -42.81
CA GLU A 6 -6.93 -5.56 -41.76
C GLU A 6 -5.51 -5.84 -41.24
N ILE A 7 -4.49 -5.74 -42.09
CA ILE A 7 -3.07 -5.87 -41.65
C ILE A 7 -2.64 -4.69 -40.76
N ARG A 8 -3.34 -3.55 -40.81
CA ARG A 8 -3.06 -2.38 -39.97
C ARG A 8 -3.77 -2.43 -38.61
N GLU A 9 -4.88 -3.16 -38.50
CA GLU A 9 -5.56 -3.45 -37.23
C GLU A 9 -4.87 -4.58 -36.45
N GLY A 10 -4.10 -5.43 -37.14
CA GLY A 10 -3.33 -6.53 -36.55
C GLY A 10 -1.93 -6.18 -36.04
N ARG A 11 -1.49 -4.92 -36.09
CA ARG A 11 -0.28 -4.49 -35.36
C ARG A 11 -0.59 -4.41 -33.88
N ARG A 12 -0.69 -5.57 -33.22
CA ARG A 12 -0.21 -5.71 -31.84
C ARG A 12 1.14 -5.01 -31.85
N ARG A 13 1.21 -3.81 -31.26
CA ARG A 13 2.48 -3.10 -31.10
C ARG A 13 3.38 -4.13 -30.46
N HIS A 14 4.37 -4.64 -31.21
CA HIS A 14 5.35 -5.51 -30.61
C HIS A 14 5.85 -4.73 -29.39
N THR A 15 5.71 -5.34 -28.22
CA THR A 15 6.20 -4.79 -26.96
C THR A 15 7.71 -4.80 -27.07
N ASN A 16 8.24 -3.78 -27.75
CA ASN A 16 9.64 -3.69 -28.15
C ASN A 16 10.52 -3.26 -26.97
N THR A 17 9.89 -2.80 -25.88
CA THR A 17 10.55 -2.41 -24.66
C THR A 17 9.90 -3.10 -23.46
N TRP A 18 10.69 -3.29 -22.41
CA TRP A 18 10.21 -3.77 -21.12
C TRP A 18 9.07 -2.90 -20.56
N THR A 19 9.13 -1.60 -20.79
CA THR A 19 8.10 -0.63 -20.40
C THR A 19 6.77 -0.89 -21.11
N ASP A 20 6.82 -1.17 -22.42
CA ASP A 20 5.61 -1.51 -23.19
C ASP A 20 5.00 -2.82 -22.71
N LEU A 21 5.82 -3.83 -22.42
CA LEU A 21 5.35 -5.10 -21.87
C LEU A 21 4.70 -4.91 -20.49
N LYS A 22 5.33 -4.16 -19.58
CA LYS A 22 4.73 -3.83 -18.26
C LYS A 22 3.39 -3.12 -18.41
N ARG A 23 3.29 -2.15 -19.33
CA ARG A 23 2.05 -1.39 -19.57
C ARG A 23 0.93 -2.30 -20.08
N GLU A 24 1.21 -3.16 -21.05
CA GLU A 24 0.25 -4.13 -21.59
C GLU A 24 -0.21 -5.13 -20.53
N LEU A 25 0.72 -5.67 -19.73
CA LEU A 25 0.38 -6.58 -18.64
C LEU A 25 -0.46 -5.88 -17.57
N ARG A 26 -0.11 -4.66 -17.16
CA ARG A 26 -0.93 -3.88 -16.21
C ARG A 26 -2.33 -3.63 -16.76
N SER A 27 -2.44 -3.21 -18.03
CA SER A 27 -3.74 -2.95 -18.68
C SER A 27 -4.65 -4.19 -18.70
N LYS A 28 -4.08 -5.39 -18.88
CA LYS A 28 -4.85 -6.64 -18.97
C LYS A 28 -5.19 -7.27 -17.62
N PHE A 29 -4.28 -7.17 -16.65
CA PHE A 29 -4.36 -7.95 -15.41
C PHE A 29 -4.59 -7.11 -14.15
N VAL A 30 -4.42 -5.79 -14.20
CA VAL A 30 -4.66 -4.91 -13.06
C VAL A 30 -6.01 -4.21 -13.27
N PRO A 31 -7.00 -4.44 -12.39
CA PRO A 31 -8.27 -3.73 -12.44
C PRO A 31 -8.06 -2.21 -12.43
N THR A 32 -8.93 -1.47 -13.12
CA THR A 32 -8.91 0.00 -13.10
C THR A 32 -9.16 0.58 -11.70
N SER A 33 -9.82 -0.19 -10.82
CA SER A 33 -10.05 0.16 -9.43
C SER A 33 -8.83 -0.07 -8.52
N TYR A 34 -7.79 -0.78 -8.98
CA TYR A 34 -6.70 -1.28 -8.12
C TYR A 34 -6.06 -0.21 -7.23
N ALA A 35 -5.76 0.97 -7.78
CA ALA A 35 -5.19 2.06 -6.98
C ALA A 35 -6.16 2.54 -5.89
N ARG A 36 -7.44 2.70 -6.23
CA ARG A 36 -8.49 3.09 -5.27
C ARG A 36 -8.70 2.03 -4.21
N ASP A 37 -8.67 0.77 -4.61
CA ASP A 37 -8.85 -0.38 -3.71
C ASP A 37 -7.68 -0.47 -2.72
N LEU A 38 -6.46 -0.18 -3.17
CA LEU A 38 -5.27 -0.09 -2.31
C LEU A 38 -5.37 1.07 -1.31
N TYR A 39 -5.74 2.27 -1.76
CA TYR A 39 -5.96 3.40 -0.85
C TYR A 39 -7.08 3.11 0.15
N SER A 40 -8.17 2.50 -0.31
CA SER A 40 -9.30 2.11 0.56
C SER A 40 -8.90 1.03 1.55
N LYS A 41 -7.99 0.13 1.16
CA LYS A 41 -7.43 -0.88 2.06
C LYS A 41 -6.54 -0.24 3.12
N LEU A 42 -5.65 0.68 2.73
CA LEU A 42 -4.83 1.45 3.67
C LEU A 42 -5.71 2.21 4.66
N GLN A 43 -6.68 3.00 4.20
CA GLN A 43 -7.59 3.78 5.05
C GLN A 43 -8.53 2.96 5.95
N ARG A 44 -8.60 1.64 5.76
CA ARG A 44 -9.44 0.73 6.55
C ARG A 44 -8.59 -0.29 7.29
N MET A 45 -7.28 -0.10 7.32
CA MET A 45 -6.45 -0.90 8.21
C MET A 45 -6.70 -0.45 9.64
N TYR A 46 -6.65 -1.42 10.53
CA TYR A 46 -6.75 -1.25 11.96
C TYR A 46 -6.03 -2.44 12.57
N GLN A 47 -5.39 -2.23 13.73
CA GLN A 47 -4.74 -3.30 14.47
C GLN A 47 -5.76 -4.41 14.78
N GLY A 48 -6.89 -4.04 15.38
CA GLY A 48 -7.97 -4.99 15.71
C GLY A 48 -7.47 -6.06 16.68
N SER A 49 -7.70 -7.33 16.38
CA SER A 49 -7.24 -8.43 17.24
C SER A 49 -5.81 -8.90 16.97
N LYS A 50 -5.07 -8.22 16.08
CA LYS A 50 -3.69 -8.60 15.73
C LYS A 50 -2.71 -8.05 16.74
N CYS A 51 -1.59 -8.73 16.92
CA CYS A 51 -0.49 -8.12 17.65
C CYS A 51 0.14 -6.96 16.86
N ILE A 52 0.93 -6.12 17.52
CA ILE A 52 1.64 -4.99 16.89
C ILE A 52 2.53 -5.46 15.74
N GLU A 53 3.21 -6.60 15.88
CA GLU A 53 4.09 -7.15 14.85
C GLU A 53 3.31 -7.59 13.60
N GLU A 54 2.18 -8.28 13.78
CA GLU A 54 1.30 -8.69 12.69
C GLU A 54 0.69 -7.48 11.96
N TYR A 55 0.27 -6.46 12.72
CA TYR A 55 -0.27 -5.23 12.16
C TYR A 55 0.79 -4.46 11.36
N LEU A 56 2.00 -4.29 11.89
CA LEU A 56 3.11 -3.64 11.20
C LEU A 56 3.41 -4.30 9.86
N LYS A 57 3.48 -5.64 9.84
CA LYS A 57 3.74 -6.40 8.62
C LYS A 57 2.66 -6.20 7.56
N ASP A 58 1.39 -6.15 7.96
CA ASP A 58 0.28 -5.87 7.05
C ASP A 58 0.39 -4.46 6.45
N MET A 59 0.76 -3.47 7.26
CA MET A 59 0.96 -2.09 6.84
C MET A 59 2.12 -1.97 5.85
N GLU A 60 3.28 -2.57 6.13
CA GLU A 60 4.45 -2.57 5.23
C GLU A 60 4.10 -3.16 3.85
N VAL A 61 3.37 -4.27 3.82
CA VAL A 61 2.92 -4.91 2.58
C VAL A 61 1.94 -4.01 1.82
N ALA A 62 1.02 -3.33 2.52
CA ALA A 62 0.07 -2.42 1.91
C ALA A 62 0.79 -1.20 1.29
N LEU A 63 1.73 -0.59 2.01
CA LEU A 63 2.53 0.54 1.55
C LEU A 63 3.39 0.15 0.32
N MET A 64 4.09 -1.00 0.38
CA MET A 64 4.86 -1.51 -0.77
C MET A 64 4.00 -1.72 -2.03
N ARG A 65 2.76 -2.23 -1.86
CA ARG A 65 1.85 -2.49 -2.99
C ARG A 65 1.17 -1.25 -3.53
N ALA A 66 0.91 -0.27 -2.67
CA ALA A 66 0.31 1.00 -3.05
C ALA A 66 1.20 1.77 -4.03
N ASN A 67 2.52 1.56 -3.98
CA ASN A 67 3.51 2.33 -4.74
C ASN A 67 3.32 3.85 -4.51
N VAL A 68 2.80 4.20 -3.33
CA VAL A 68 2.59 5.56 -2.85
C VAL A 68 3.81 5.87 -2.00
N LEU A 69 4.60 6.86 -2.42
CA LEU A 69 5.60 7.45 -1.55
C LEU A 69 4.85 8.32 -0.55
N GLU A 70 4.35 7.69 0.51
CA GLU A 70 3.88 8.41 1.68
C GLU A 70 5.08 9.03 2.41
N SER A 71 4.92 10.22 2.98
CA SER A 71 5.97 10.79 3.82
C SER A 71 6.08 9.99 5.11
N LYS A 72 7.27 10.01 5.75
CA LYS A 72 7.48 9.28 7.00
C LYS A 72 6.47 9.70 8.07
N GLU A 73 6.16 10.99 8.13
CA GLU A 73 5.22 11.60 9.08
C GLU A 73 3.79 11.09 8.85
N ALA A 74 3.38 10.93 7.59
CA ALA A 74 2.06 10.41 7.26
C ALA A 74 1.93 8.91 7.60
N THR A 75 2.99 8.12 7.37
CA THR A 75 3.03 6.71 7.78
C THR A 75 2.99 6.56 9.30
N ILE A 76 3.74 7.38 10.05
CA ILE A 76 3.70 7.42 11.52
C ILE A 76 2.29 7.77 12.02
N SER A 77 1.66 8.77 11.39
CA SER A 77 0.30 9.21 11.76
C SER A 77 -0.74 8.12 11.50
N HIS A 78 -0.66 7.44 10.36
CA HIS A 78 -1.56 6.33 10.04
C HIS A 78 -1.37 5.16 11.01
N PHE A 79 -0.13 4.78 11.29
CA PHE A 79 0.15 3.69 12.24
C PHE A 79 -0.43 3.99 13.62
N MET A 80 -0.19 5.20 14.14
CA MET A 80 -0.70 5.63 15.45
C MET A 80 -2.23 5.59 15.52
N HIS A 81 -2.91 6.18 14.54
CA HIS A 81 -4.36 6.33 14.56
C HIS A 81 -5.13 5.01 14.36
N GLU A 82 -4.48 4.02 13.76
CA GLU A 82 -5.08 2.73 13.48
C GLU A 82 -4.76 1.67 14.55
N LEU A 83 -4.01 2.03 15.59
CA LEU A 83 -3.82 1.19 16.78
C LEU A 83 -5.16 0.93 17.47
N ASN A 84 -5.19 -0.12 18.28
CA ASN A 84 -6.28 -0.30 19.22
C ASN A 84 -6.31 0.90 20.18
N ARG A 85 -7.51 1.46 20.40
CA ARG A 85 -7.68 2.67 21.22
C ARG A 85 -6.99 2.61 22.57
N GLU A 86 -7.04 1.46 23.25
CA GLU A 86 -6.39 1.28 24.55
C GLU A 86 -4.86 1.43 24.47
N ILE A 87 -4.25 1.01 23.36
CA ILE A 87 -2.82 1.16 23.09
C ILE A 87 -2.53 2.59 22.63
N GLU A 88 -3.34 3.13 21.70
CA GLU A 88 -3.24 4.52 21.20
C GLU A 88 -3.22 5.52 22.36
N ASP A 89 -4.20 5.45 23.27
CA ASP A 89 -4.36 6.35 24.41
C ASP A 89 -3.14 6.35 25.34
N ILE A 90 -2.45 5.20 25.48
CA ILE A 90 -1.27 5.07 26.33
C ILE A 90 -0.01 5.52 25.58
N VAL A 91 0.14 5.12 24.31
CA VAL A 91 1.29 5.44 23.48
C VAL A 91 1.40 6.94 23.22
N GLU A 92 0.27 7.66 23.13
CA GLU A 92 0.21 9.11 22.95
C GLU A 92 0.85 9.88 24.11
N LEU A 93 0.94 9.25 25.30
CA LEU A 93 1.58 9.84 26.48
C LEU A 93 3.11 9.77 26.45
N TYR A 94 3.68 8.95 25.55
CA TYR A 94 5.12 8.79 25.41
C TYR A 94 5.68 9.69 24.31
N HIS A 95 6.92 10.12 24.47
CA HIS A 95 7.64 10.80 23.41
C HIS A 95 8.14 9.77 22.37
N TYR A 96 7.76 9.96 21.11
CA TYR A 96 8.30 9.23 19.95
C TYR A 96 8.64 10.23 18.84
N ALA A 97 9.76 10.03 18.15
CA ALA A 97 10.19 10.87 17.03
C ALA A 97 10.30 10.08 15.72
N THR A 98 10.38 8.77 15.81
CA THR A 98 10.54 7.86 14.68
C THR A 98 9.49 6.75 14.73
N MET A 99 9.30 6.08 13.59
CA MET A 99 8.44 4.90 13.50
C MET A 99 8.93 3.78 14.44
N ASP A 100 10.24 3.59 14.55
CA ASP A 100 10.83 2.57 15.43
C ASP A 100 10.54 2.86 16.91
N ASP A 101 10.61 4.13 17.33
CA ASP A 101 10.22 4.55 18.69
C ASP A 101 8.75 4.21 18.95
N LEU A 102 7.87 4.56 18.00
CA LEU A 102 6.44 4.34 18.11
C LEU A 102 6.10 2.86 18.21
N ILE A 103 6.68 2.03 17.35
CA ILE A 103 6.52 0.57 17.39
C ILE A 103 7.02 0.03 18.73
N HIS A 104 8.18 0.49 19.21
CA HIS A 104 8.72 0.03 20.48
C HIS A 104 7.80 0.36 21.66
N GLN A 105 7.23 1.57 21.71
CA GLN A 105 6.26 1.93 22.76
C GLN A 105 4.98 1.08 22.63
N ALA A 106 4.43 0.93 21.42
CA ALA A 106 3.22 0.15 21.21
C ALA A 106 3.39 -1.32 21.62
N THR A 107 4.51 -1.96 21.26
CA THR A 107 4.82 -3.33 21.66
C THR A 107 4.98 -3.48 23.18
N ARG A 108 5.53 -2.46 23.86
CA ARG A 108 5.65 -2.46 25.34
C ARG A 108 4.31 -2.34 26.05
N VAL A 109 3.34 -1.65 25.44
CA VAL A 109 1.99 -1.47 25.99
C VAL A 109 1.12 -2.70 25.75
N GLU A 110 1.33 -3.39 24.62
CA GLU A 110 0.62 -4.62 24.28
C GLU A 110 1.01 -5.83 25.15
N ALA A 111 2.26 -5.88 25.63
CA ALA A 111 2.83 -6.98 26.41
C ALA A 111 2.37 -7.00 27.89
#